data_AF-A0A7S0L4H3-F1
#
_entry.id   AF-A0A7S0L4H3-F1
#
_cell.length_a   1.000
_cell.length_b   1.000
_cell.length_c   1.000
_cell.angle_alpha   90.00
_cell.angle_beta   90.00
_cell.angle_gamma   90.00
#
_symmetry.space_group_name_H-M   'P 1'
#
loop_
_entity.id
_entity.type
_entity.pdbx_description
1 polymer ?
#
loop_
_entity_poly.entity_id
_entity_poly.type
_entity_poly.pdbx_seq_one_letter_code
_entity_poly.pdbx_strand_id
1 'polypeptide(L)'
;ARVAIEQLDLCTAEIVRQTAFARVAIELFELKHPLDDLDGKQLELRKMPREHFDSWRKDEAADCGDREAEALLQPLVKRGMKAEPSATVKLPDNEKAFKDKMAWARDQVHLLRRLQKELTGRVRSLRFFERVRSLQCEGCDAAAKASAPKSPSKSPCKSRSRGSSPAKGRASHSPNSKGHAIALAGADLGLLSCCGHTG
;
A
#
# COMPACT_ATOMS: atom_id res chain seq x y z
N ALA A 1 16.27 3.84 6.44
CA ALA A 1 16.09 2.86 5.34
C ALA A 1 16.05 1.43 5.87
N ARG A 2 17.07 0.99 6.61
CA ARG A 2 17.16 -0.37 7.17
C ARG A 2 15.89 -0.89 7.86
N VAL A 3 15.31 -0.13 8.79
CA VAL A 3 14.09 -0.53 9.50
C VAL A 3 12.89 -0.75 8.56
N ALA A 4 12.75 0.06 7.51
CA ALA A 4 11.64 -0.07 6.57
C ALA A 4 11.79 -1.30 5.65
N ILE A 5 13.03 -1.66 5.31
CA ILE A 5 13.36 -2.89 4.58
C ILE A 5 13.11 -4.11 5.46
N GLU A 6 13.60 -4.10 6.71
CA GLU A 6 13.35 -5.19 7.67
C GLU A 6 11.86 -5.43 7.89
N GLN A 7 11.06 -4.36 7.97
CA GLN A 7 9.62 -4.48 8.09
C GLN A 7 8.94 -5.01 6.82
N LEU A 8 9.45 -4.66 5.64
CA LEU A 8 9.00 -5.26 4.38
C LEU A 8 9.30 -6.77 4.38
N ASP A 9 10.50 -7.17 4.79
CA ASP A 9 10.91 -8.57 4.88
C ASP A 9 10.00 -9.35 5.82
N LEU A 10 9.69 -8.81 7.01
CA LEU A 10 8.74 -9.42 7.95
C LEU A 10 7.34 -9.59 7.33
N CYS A 11 6.84 -8.57 6.64
CA CYS A 11 5.54 -8.62 5.97
C CYS A 11 5.53 -9.69 4.87
N THR A 12 6.59 -9.79 4.07
CA THR A 12 6.70 -10.80 3.01
C THR A 12 6.76 -12.22 3.59
N ALA A 13 7.52 -12.43 4.67
CA ALA A 13 7.59 -13.71 5.36
C ALA A 13 6.23 -14.11 5.97
N GLU A 14 5.49 -13.15 6.53
CA GLU A 14 4.15 -13.38 7.07
C GLU A 14 3.17 -13.77 5.95
N ILE A 15 3.22 -13.14 4.78
CA ILE A 15 2.36 -13.53 3.64
C ILE A 15 2.56 -15.01 3.27
N VAL A 16 3.81 -15.47 3.21
CA VAL A 16 4.11 -16.89 2.91
C VAL A 16 3.52 -17.81 3.98
N ARG A 17 3.76 -17.50 5.26
CA ARG A 17 3.25 -18.29 6.39
C ARG A 17 1.73 -18.32 6.42
N GLN A 18 1.10 -17.16 6.30
CA GLN A 18 -0.36 -17.05 6.36
C GLN A 18 -1.04 -17.68 5.15
N THR A 19 -0.40 -17.68 3.97
CA THR A 19 -0.93 -18.38 2.79
C THR A 19 -0.97 -19.89 3.03
N ALA A 20 0.10 -20.47 3.58
CA ALA A 20 0.14 -21.87 3.95
C ALA A 20 -0.89 -22.19 5.05
N PHE A 21 -0.96 -21.33 6.08
CA PHE A 21 -1.92 -21.49 7.18
C PHE A 21 -3.37 -21.46 6.70
N ALA A 22 -3.75 -20.46 5.89
CA ALA A 22 -5.11 -20.32 5.36
C ALA A 22 -5.50 -21.52 4.48
N ARG A 23 -4.59 -21.99 3.62
CA ARG A 23 -4.81 -23.20 2.80
C ARG A 23 -5.18 -24.40 3.68
N VAL A 24 -4.35 -24.69 4.68
CA VAL A 24 -4.54 -25.84 5.57
C VAL A 24 -5.75 -25.65 6.48
N ALA A 25 -6.04 -24.42 6.92
CA ALA A 25 -7.23 -24.10 7.72
C ALA A 25 -8.52 -24.40 6.96
N ILE A 26 -8.57 -24.04 5.67
CA ILE A 26 -9.71 -24.33 4.80
C ILE A 26 -9.82 -25.83 4.56
N GLU A 27 -8.71 -26.54 4.30
CA GLU A 27 -8.71 -28.00 4.15
C GLU A 27 -9.20 -28.71 5.43
N LEU A 28 -8.77 -28.27 6.61
CA LEU A 28 -9.21 -28.82 7.90
C LEU A 28 -10.71 -28.60 8.12
N PHE A 29 -11.21 -27.41 7.76
CA PHE A 29 -12.63 -27.09 7.83
C PHE A 29 -13.44 -27.99 6.87
N GLU A 30 -12.99 -28.13 5.63
CA GLU A 30 -13.61 -28.97 4.61
C GLU A 30 -13.63 -30.46 4.98
N LEU A 31 -12.58 -30.94 5.66
CA LEU A 31 -12.46 -32.32 6.14
C LEU A 31 -13.38 -32.60 7.33
N LYS A 32 -13.49 -31.66 8.27
CA LYS A 32 -14.38 -31.77 9.45
C LYS A 32 -15.86 -31.63 9.09
N HIS A 33 -16.16 -31.14 7.89
CA HIS A 33 -17.51 -30.93 7.39
C HIS A 33 -17.66 -31.51 5.96
N PRO A 34 -17.79 -32.85 5.85
CA PRO A 34 -18.01 -33.55 4.59
C PRO A 34 -19.32 -33.12 3.92
N LEU A 35 -19.40 -33.24 2.59
CA LEU A 35 -20.56 -32.78 1.82
C LEU A 35 -21.83 -33.58 2.13
N ASP A 36 -21.68 -34.87 2.43
CA ASP A 36 -22.81 -35.80 2.60
C ASP A 36 -23.62 -35.51 3.87
N ASP A 37 -23.04 -34.80 4.83
CA ASP A 37 -23.63 -34.52 6.14
C ASP A 37 -24.30 -33.13 6.23
N LEU A 38 -24.28 -32.33 5.16
CA LEU A 38 -24.66 -30.93 5.19
C LEU A 38 -26.00 -30.67 4.48
N ASP A 39 -26.80 -29.77 5.07
CA ASP A 39 -27.99 -29.25 4.42
C ASP A 39 -27.62 -28.29 3.25
N GLY A 40 -28.61 -27.99 2.39
CA GLY A 40 -28.38 -27.13 1.22
C GLY A 40 -27.81 -25.74 1.53
N LYS A 41 -28.13 -25.15 2.69
CA LYS A 41 -27.58 -23.83 3.08
C LYS A 41 -26.16 -23.97 3.61
N GLN A 42 -25.88 -25.03 4.36
CA GLN A 42 -24.57 -25.35 4.89
C GLN A 42 -23.59 -25.72 3.78
N LEU A 43 -24.05 -26.41 2.73
CA LEU A 43 -23.25 -26.72 1.54
C LEU A 43 -22.72 -25.44 0.87
N GLU A 44 -23.58 -24.43 0.70
CA GLU A 44 -23.16 -23.15 0.13
C GLU A 44 -22.16 -22.43 1.06
N LEU A 45 -22.46 -22.36 2.36
CA LEU A 45 -21.56 -21.76 3.33
C LEU A 45 -20.22 -22.48 3.44
N ARG A 46 -20.18 -23.80 3.23
CA ARG A 46 -18.94 -24.59 3.26
C ARG A 46 -17.97 -24.17 2.16
N LYS A 47 -18.47 -23.81 0.98
CA LYS A 47 -17.64 -23.42 -0.18
C LYS A 47 -17.01 -22.05 -0.01
N MET A 48 -17.67 -21.15 0.73
CA MET A 48 -17.29 -19.74 0.85
C MET A 48 -15.80 -19.52 1.19
N PRO A 49 -15.18 -20.15 2.21
CA PRO A 49 -13.77 -19.91 2.50
C PRO A 49 -12.84 -20.26 1.34
N ARG A 50 -13.11 -21.38 0.65
CA ARG A 50 -12.33 -21.83 -0.52
C ARG A 50 -12.48 -20.87 -1.69
N GLU A 51 -13.71 -20.51 -2.04
CA GLU A 51 -14.00 -19.58 -3.13
C GLU A 51 -13.36 -18.21 -2.88
N HIS A 52 -13.45 -17.71 -1.65
CA HIS A 52 -12.82 -16.44 -1.24
C HIS A 52 -11.29 -16.49 -1.34
N PHE A 53 -10.68 -17.62 -0.99
CA PHE A 53 -9.24 -17.82 -1.08
C PHE A 53 -8.77 -17.92 -2.54
N ASP A 54 -9.51 -18.65 -3.37
CA ASP A 54 -9.21 -18.80 -4.78
C ASP A 54 -9.38 -17.50 -5.56
N SER A 55 -10.46 -16.75 -5.32
CA SER A 55 -10.67 -15.43 -5.92
C SER A 55 -9.60 -14.45 -5.48
N TRP A 56 -9.27 -14.41 -4.17
CA TRP A 56 -8.17 -13.58 -3.69
C TRP A 56 -6.86 -13.91 -4.41
N ARG A 57 -6.52 -15.20 -4.55
CA ARG A 57 -5.28 -15.62 -5.21
C ARG A 57 -5.24 -15.29 -6.71
N LYS A 58 -6.34 -15.53 -7.42
CA LYS A 58 -6.41 -15.40 -8.89
C LYS A 58 -6.59 -13.97 -9.34
N ASP A 59 -7.37 -13.20 -8.59
CA ASP A 59 -7.82 -11.87 -8.98
C ASP A 59 -7.07 -10.82 -8.16
N GLU A 60 -7.30 -10.77 -6.85
CA GLU A 60 -6.82 -9.67 -5.99
C GLU A 60 -5.30 -9.66 -5.80
N ALA A 61 -4.68 -10.83 -5.65
CA ALA A 61 -3.22 -10.95 -5.47
C ALA A 61 -2.47 -10.85 -6.80
N ALA A 62 -3.15 -11.09 -7.92
CA ALA A 62 -2.59 -10.98 -9.25
C ALA A 62 -2.60 -9.53 -9.76
N ASP A 63 -3.62 -8.76 -9.38
CA ASP A 63 -3.78 -7.34 -9.69
C ASP A 63 -4.11 -6.58 -8.40
N CYS A 64 -3.07 -6.03 -7.77
CA CYS A 64 -3.23 -5.23 -6.55
C CYS A 64 -3.17 -3.71 -6.84
N GLY A 65 -3.23 -3.33 -8.13
CA GLY A 65 -3.10 -1.96 -8.59
C GLY A 65 -1.71 -1.37 -8.35
N ASP A 66 -0.67 -2.20 -8.28
CA ASP A 66 0.71 -1.75 -8.09
C ASP A 66 1.72 -2.79 -8.60
N ARG A 67 2.32 -2.48 -9.76
CA ARG A 67 3.19 -3.41 -10.50
C ARG A 67 4.38 -3.94 -9.69
N GLU A 68 4.96 -3.13 -8.81
CA GLU A 68 6.10 -3.57 -8.00
C GLU A 68 5.67 -4.44 -6.83
N ALA A 69 4.54 -4.12 -6.20
CA ALA A 69 3.98 -4.97 -5.17
C ALA A 69 3.49 -6.30 -5.76
N GLU A 70 2.91 -6.31 -6.95
CA GLU A 70 2.52 -7.52 -7.70
C GLU A 70 3.71 -8.44 -7.97
N ALA A 71 4.82 -7.86 -8.46
CA ALA A 71 6.05 -8.61 -8.74
C ALA A 71 6.62 -9.29 -7.47
N LEU A 72 6.37 -8.72 -6.28
CA LEU A 72 6.74 -9.33 -5.00
C LEU A 72 5.68 -10.32 -4.51
N LEU A 73 4.40 -9.98 -4.63
CA LEU A 73 3.29 -10.75 -4.06
C LEU A 73 3.10 -12.10 -4.74
N GLN A 74 3.10 -12.16 -6.07
CA GLN A 74 2.83 -13.43 -6.79
C GLN A 74 3.84 -14.55 -6.42
N PRO A 75 5.17 -14.30 -6.39
CA PRO A 75 6.12 -15.31 -5.92
C PRO A 75 5.93 -15.71 -4.45
N LEU A 76 5.50 -14.79 -3.57
CA LEU A 76 5.21 -15.08 -2.17
C LEU A 76 4.02 -16.02 -2.03
N VAL A 77 2.91 -15.73 -2.73
CA VAL A 77 1.72 -16.58 -2.74
C VAL A 77 2.07 -17.96 -3.30
N LYS A 78 2.82 -18.04 -4.40
CA LYS A 78 3.28 -19.31 -4.98
C LYS A 78 4.16 -20.12 -4.02
N ARG A 79 4.99 -19.45 -3.22
CA ARG A 79 5.79 -20.10 -2.15
C ARG A 79 4.90 -20.60 -1.03
N GLY A 80 3.99 -19.78 -0.53
CA GLY A 80 3.04 -20.17 0.53
C GLY A 80 2.16 -21.36 0.13
N MET A 81 1.75 -21.43 -1.13
CA MET A 81 1.00 -22.56 -1.69
C MET A 81 1.78 -23.88 -1.69
N LYS A 82 3.10 -23.86 -1.55
CA LYS A 82 3.97 -25.06 -1.47
C LYS A 82 4.57 -25.28 -0.08
N ALA A 83 4.43 -24.30 0.82
CA ALA A 83 4.99 -24.37 2.15
C ALA A 83 4.08 -25.17 3.08
N GLU A 84 4.70 -25.77 4.09
CA GLU A 84 4.00 -26.30 5.26
C GLU A 84 3.66 -25.14 6.21
N PRO A 85 2.50 -25.20 6.91
CA PRO A 85 2.14 -24.18 7.88
C PRO A 85 3.14 -24.19 9.04
N SER A 86 3.60 -23.00 9.47
CA SER A 86 4.59 -22.89 10.55
C SER A 86 4.03 -23.24 11.93
N ALA A 87 2.72 -23.30 12.08
CA ALA A 87 2.03 -23.66 13.31
C ALA A 87 0.99 -24.74 13.04
N THR A 88 0.73 -25.59 14.04
CA THR A 88 -0.35 -26.58 13.95
C THR A 88 -1.69 -25.87 13.80
N VAL A 89 -2.30 -26.05 12.64
CA VAL A 89 -3.63 -25.50 12.35
C VAL A 89 -4.67 -26.35 13.06
N LYS A 90 -5.39 -25.75 14.01
CA LYS A 90 -6.51 -26.38 14.71
C LYS A 90 -7.75 -25.52 14.54
N LEU A 91 -8.86 -26.15 14.18
CA LEU A 91 -10.15 -25.48 14.23
C LEU A 91 -10.46 -25.08 15.68
N PRO A 92 -11.00 -23.88 15.92
CA PRO A 92 -11.35 -23.42 17.26
C PRO A 92 -12.36 -24.35 17.93
N ASP A 93 -12.02 -24.84 19.12
CA ASP A 93 -12.91 -25.70 19.93
C ASP A 93 -13.98 -24.89 20.68
N ASN A 94 -13.73 -23.60 20.88
CA ASN A 94 -14.67 -22.66 21.50
C ASN A 94 -15.87 -22.33 20.60
N GLU A 95 -15.75 -22.55 19.29
CA GLU A 95 -16.80 -22.30 18.32
C GLU A 95 -17.61 -23.59 18.10
N LYS A 96 -18.84 -23.63 18.61
CA LYS A 96 -19.69 -24.82 18.48
C LYS A 96 -20.48 -24.84 17.17
N ALA A 97 -20.87 -23.67 16.66
CA ALA A 97 -21.69 -23.58 15.46
C ALA A 97 -20.85 -23.73 14.19
N PHE A 98 -21.42 -24.39 13.18
CA PHE A 98 -20.83 -24.52 11.85
C PHE A 98 -20.46 -23.16 11.24
N LYS A 99 -21.37 -22.17 11.40
CA LYS A 99 -21.18 -20.82 10.85
C LYS A 99 -19.99 -20.09 11.47
N ASP A 100 -19.72 -20.32 12.75
CA ASP A 100 -18.59 -19.69 13.45
C ASP A 100 -17.27 -20.25 12.90
N LYS A 101 -17.16 -21.59 12.81
CA LYS A 101 -15.99 -22.27 12.23
C LYS A 101 -15.72 -21.85 10.79
N MET A 102 -16.78 -21.68 10.00
CA MET A 102 -16.71 -21.15 8.65
C MET A 102 -16.21 -19.70 8.64
N ALA A 103 -16.75 -18.85 9.51
CA ALA A 103 -16.31 -17.46 9.64
C ALA A 103 -14.83 -17.38 10.03
N TRP A 104 -14.37 -18.21 10.96
CA TRP A 104 -12.96 -18.32 11.33
C TRP A 104 -12.07 -18.70 10.13
N ALA A 105 -12.48 -19.68 9.32
CA ALA A 105 -11.72 -20.08 8.13
C ALA A 105 -11.68 -18.95 7.08
N ARG A 106 -12.81 -18.25 6.88
CA ARG A 106 -12.90 -17.08 5.99
C ARG A 106 -12.03 -15.92 6.49
N ASP A 107 -11.94 -15.73 7.81
CA ASP A 107 -11.16 -14.65 8.41
C ASP A 107 -9.65 -14.82 8.17
N GLN A 108 -9.17 -16.05 7.96
CA GLN A 108 -7.80 -16.30 7.51
C GLN A 108 -7.51 -15.68 6.13
N VAL A 109 -8.51 -15.69 5.23
CA VAL A 109 -8.43 -15.03 3.92
C VAL A 109 -8.51 -13.51 4.07
N HIS A 110 -9.32 -13.00 5.01
CA HIS A 110 -9.34 -11.56 5.30
C HIS A 110 -8.02 -11.05 5.87
N LEU A 111 -7.30 -11.87 6.63
CA LEU A 111 -5.94 -11.55 7.05
C LEU A 111 -4.99 -11.44 5.86
N LEU A 112 -5.07 -12.34 4.87
CA LEU A 112 -4.29 -12.23 3.64
C LEU A 112 -4.55 -10.93 2.86
N ARG A 113 -5.82 -10.52 2.75
CA ARG A 113 -6.17 -9.22 2.13
C ARG A 113 -5.57 -8.03 2.88
N ARG A 114 -5.50 -8.10 4.21
CA ARG A 114 -4.85 -7.06 5.03
C ARG A 114 -3.34 -7.02 4.79
N LEU A 115 -2.69 -8.19 4.79
CA LEU A 115 -1.25 -8.30 4.53
C LEU A 115 -0.88 -7.83 3.12
N GLN A 116 -1.70 -8.13 2.11
CA GLN A 116 -1.54 -7.59 0.75
C GLN A 116 -1.56 -6.06 0.75
N LYS A 117 -2.57 -5.45 1.37
CA LYS A 117 -2.67 -3.98 1.46
C LYS A 117 -1.47 -3.37 2.18
N GLU A 118 -1.01 -4.02 3.24
CA GLU A 118 0.18 -3.61 3.97
C GLU A 118 1.44 -3.68 3.10
N LEU A 119 1.66 -4.79 2.38
CA LEU A 119 2.76 -4.94 1.43
C LEU A 119 2.73 -3.81 0.40
N THR A 120 1.60 -3.59 -0.27
CA THR A 120 1.45 -2.53 -1.27
C THR A 120 1.73 -1.15 -0.67
N GLY A 121 1.21 -0.87 0.52
CA GLY A 121 1.46 0.38 1.24
C GLY A 121 2.94 0.59 1.57
N ARG A 122 3.64 -0.46 2.00
CA ARG A 122 5.08 -0.41 2.31
C ARG A 122 5.92 -0.18 1.05
N VAL A 123 5.63 -0.88 -0.04
CA VAL A 123 6.34 -0.72 -1.33
C VAL A 123 6.14 0.70 -1.89
N ARG A 124 4.93 1.26 -1.80
CA ARG A 124 4.68 2.66 -2.18
C ARG A 124 5.43 3.65 -1.30
N SER A 125 5.44 3.42 0.01
CA SER A 125 6.11 4.30 0.97
C SER A 125 7.62 4.30 0.77
N LEU A 126 8.24 3.13 0.55
CA LEU A 126 9.67 3.00 0.27
C LEU A 126 10.08 3.83 -0.96
N ARG A 127 9.35 3.68 -2.07
CA ARG A 127 9.57 4.48 -3.28
C ARG A 127 9.43 5.96 -3.05
N PHE A 128 8.40 6.38 -2.31
CA PHE A 128 8.21 7.79 -1.97
C PHE A 128 9.43 8.34 -1.21
N PHE A 129 9.88 7.65 -0.17
CA PHE A 129 11.03 8.10 0.62
C PHE A 129 12.35 8.06 -0.15
N GLU A 130 12.54 7.10 -1.06
CA GLU A 130 13.69 7.06 -1.96
C GLU A 130 13.70 8.26 -2.92
N ARG A 131 12.55 8.61 -3.48
CA ARG A 131 12.43 9.78 -4.35
C ARG A 131 12.68 11.08 -3.61
N VAL A 132 12.12 11.24 -2.40
CA VAL A 132 12.39 12.41 -1.56
C VAL A 132 13.88 12.53 -1.23
N ARG A 133 14.53 11.41 -0.87
CA ARG A 133 15.98 11.41 -0.58
C ARG A 133 16.80 11.80 -1.80
N SER A 134 16.44 11.32 -2.98
CA SER A 134 17.13 11.64 -4.23
C SER A 134 17.05 13.14 -4.54
N LEU A 135 15.84 13.72 -4.43
CA LEU A 135 15.64 15.17 -4.63
C LEU A 135 16.42 16.03 -3.62
N GLN A 136 16.50 15.59 -2.36
CA GLN A 136 17.28 16.28 -1.33
C GLN A 136 18.79 16.24 -1.62
N CYS A 137 19.31 15.13 -2.16
CA CYS A 137 20.71 15.01 -2.55
C CYS A 137 21.02 15.86 -3.79
N GLU A 138 20.17 15.79 -4.82
CA GLU A 138 20.29 16.62 -6.03
C GLU A 138 20.25 18.12 -5.72
N GLY A 139 19.39 18.53 -4.77
CA GLY A 139 19.33 19.91 -4.29
C GLY A 139 20.58 20.36 -3.54
N CYS A 140 21.22 19.47 -2.77
CA CYS A 140 22.51 19.74 -2.12
C CYS A 140 23.64 19.85 -3.15
N ASP A 141 23.67 18.97 -4.15
CA ASP A 141 24.68 19.00 -5.21
C ASP A 141 24.54 20.25 -6.11
N ALA A 142 23.31 20.70 -6.36
CA ALA A 142 23.04 21.95 -7.05
C ALA A 142 23.48 23.17 -6.23
N ALA A 143 23.24 23.17 -4.91
CA ALA A 143 23.69 24.22 -4.00
C ALA A 143 25.22 24.24 -3.83
N ALA A 144 25.87 23.07 -3.81
CA ALA A 144 27.33 22.94 -3.77
C ALA A 144 27.99 23.46 -5.06
N LYS A 145 27.38 23.23 -6.23
CA LYS A 145 27.86 23.79 -7.51
C LYS A 145 27.63 25.30 -7.62
N ALA A 146 26.57 25.83 -7.00
CA ALA A 146 26.30 27.27 -6.96
C ALA A 146 27.21 28.05 -5.98
N SER A 147 27.74 27.37 -4.96
CA SER A 147 28.61 27.96 -3.93
C SER A 147 30.11 27.76 -4.18
N ALA A 148 30.49 27.09 -5.27
CA ALA A 148 31.89 27.00 -5.69
C ALA A 148 32.47 28.42 -5.93
N PRO A 149 33.57 28.81 -5.25
CA PRO A 149 34.14 30.14 -5.38
C PRO A 149 34.67 30.34 -6.80
N LYS A 150 34.05 31.25 -7.56
CA LYS A 150 34.67 31.82 -8.76
C LYS A 150 35.93 32.55 -8.30
N SER A 151 37.10 32.04 -8.69
CA SER A 151 38.38 32.72 -8.50
C SER A 151 38.31 34.17 -9.02
N PRO A 152 38.92 35.15 -8.33
CA PRO A 152 38.82 36.56 -8.69
C PRO A 152 39.77 36.90 -9.83
N SER A 153 39.29 36.98 -11.07
CA SER A 153 39.97 37.75 -12.11
C SER A 153 39.45 39.19 -12.10
N LYS A 154 40.37 40.12 -11.82
CA LYS A 154 40.18 41.57 -11.73
C LYS A 154 39.38 42.16 -12.89
N SER A 155 38.55 43.14 -12.55
CA SER A 155 37.70 44.01 -13.38
C SER A 155 38.53 45.04 -14.20
N PRO A 156 37.95 45.87 -15.10
CA PRO A 156 37.09 46.98 -14.67
C PRO A 156 35.86 47.34 -15.56
N CYS A 157 34.89 47.92 -14.85
CA CYS A 157 33.73 48.76 -15.24
C CYS A 157 33.72 49.45 -16.62
N LYS A 158 32.52 49.48 -17.25
CA LYS A 158 31.99 50.70 -17.91
C LYS A 158 30.45 50.76 -17.99
N SER A 159 29.90 51.64 -17.16
CA SER A 159 28.75 52.57 -17.31
C SER A 159 27.44 52.21 -18.05
N ARG A 160 26.32 52.49 -17.36
CA ARG A 160 25.03 53.15 -17.76
C ARG A 160 24.32 52.63 -19.03
N SER A 161 23.03 52.31 -18.98
CA SER A 161 21.96 53.32 -18.94
C SER A 161 20.57 52.76 -18.59
N ARG A 162 19.73 53.67 -18.05
CA ARG A 162 18.28 53.59 -17.84
C ARG A 162 17.52 53.34 -19.16
N GLY A 163 16.36 52.69 -19.10
CA GLY A 163 15.38 52.73 -20.20
C GLY A 163 14.09 51.92 -19.98
N SER A 164 13.10 52.56 -19.35
CA SER A 164 11.66 52.58 -19.67
C SER A 164 10.90 51.31 -20.13
N SER A 165 9.90 50.91 -19.34
CA SER A 165 8.60 50.42 -19.84
C SER A 165 7.79 51.61 -20.42
N PRO A 166 6.83 51.45 -21.36
CA PRO A 166 5.53 50.83 -21.05
C PRO A 166 4.84 50.01 -22.18
N ALA A 167 3.75 49.38 -21.76
CA ALA A 167 2.73 48.55 -22.40
C ALA A 167 2.27 48.86 -23.85
N LYS A 168 1.80 47.80 -24.54
CA LYS A 168 0.47 47.69 -25.20
C LYS A 168 0.29 46.34 -25.93
N GLY A 169 -0.93 45.80 -25.94
CA GLY A 169 -1.47 45.15 -27.15
C GLY A 169 -2.09 43.75 -27.10
N ARG A 170 -3.31 43.64 -26.55
CA ARG A 170 -4.53 43.08 -27.19
C ARG A 170 -4.59 41.61 -27.72
N ALA A 171 -5.40 40.82 -27.00
CA ALA A 171 -6.47 39.87 -27.37
C ALA A 171 -6.39 38.99 -28.64
N SER A 172 -6.68 37.68 -28.46
CA SER A 172 -7.78 36.99 -29.19
C SER A 172 -8.06 35.56 -28.70
N HIS A 173 -9.36 35.30 -28.46
CA HIS A 173 -10.12 34.05 -28.68
C HIS A 173 -10.35 33.04 -27.53
N SER A 174 -11.61 33.08 -27.06
CA SER A 174 -12.47 32.05 -26.44
C SER A 174 -12.76 30.90 -27.46
N PRO A 175 -13.31 29.69 -27.12
CA PRO A 175 -14.46 29.51 -26.21
C PRO A 175 -14.54 28.23 -25.33
N ASN A 176 -15.19 28.42 -24.18
CA ASN A 176 -16.34 27.67 -23.64
C ASN A 176 -16.24 26.15 -23.36
N SER A 177 -16.26 25.78 -22.07
CA SER A 177 -17.09 24.66 -21.60
C SER A 177 -17.47 24.83 -20.12
N LYS A 178 -18.78 24.76 -19.89
CA LYS A 178 -19.49 24.91 -18.62
C LYS A 178 -19.09 23.81 -17.62
N GLY A 179 -18.71 24.19 -16.41
CA GLY A 179 -18.57 23.30 -15.25
C GLY A 179 -19.42 23.84 -14.11
N HIS A 180 -20.41 23.05 -13.70
CA HIS A 180 -21.30 23.32 -12.57
C HIS A 180 -20.52 23.45 -11.26
N ALA A 181 -20.84 24.49 -10.49
CA ALA A 181 -20.45 24.63 -9.10
C ALA A 181 -21.45 23.90 -8.19
N ILE A 182 -20.94 23.15 -7.21
CA ILE A 182 -21.63 22.95 -5.93
C ILE A 182 -20.59 23.23 -4.83
N ALA A 183 -21.00 24.09 -3.90
CA ALA A 183 -20.19 24.67 -2.86
C ALA A 183 -20.21 23.84 -1.56
N LEU A 184 -19.06 23.89 -0.87
CA LEU A 184 -18.85 24.14 0.57
C LEU A 184 -19.70 23.41 1.63
N ALA A 185 -18.99 22.68 2.50
CA ALA A 185 -19.00 22.74 3.99
C ALA A 185 -18.84 21.32 4.56
N GLY A 186 -18.03 21.03 5.59
CA GLY A 186 -17.21 21.86 6.45
C GLY A 186 -16.14 20.99 7.14
N ALA A 187 -15.18 21.68 7.73
CA ALA A 187 -14.12 21.13 8.55
C ALA A 187 -14.65 20.61 9.89
N ASP A 188 -14.07 19.54 10.43
CA ASP A 188 -13.29 19.65 11.67
C ASP A 188 -12.37 18.43 11.85
N LEU A 189 -11.07 18.68 11.77
CA LEU A 189 -10.00 17.75 12.08
C LEU A 189 -9.54 18.08 13.50
N GLY A 190 -9.98 17.29 14.48
CA GLY A 190 -9.49 17.38 15.85
C GLY A 190 -7.98 17.13 15.91
N LEU A 191 -7.23 18.21 16.17
CA LEU A 191 -5.78 18.27 16.30
C LEU A 191 -5.23 17.29 17.34
N LEU A 192 -4.24 16.51 16.92
CA LEU A 192 -3.20 15.96 17.79
C LEU A 192 -2.35 17.12 18.35
N SER A 193 -2.47 17.39 19.65
CA SER A 193 -1.55 18.26 20.38
C SER A 193 -0.37 17.43 20.90
N CYS A 194 0.84 17.76 20.46
CA CYS A 194 2.11 17.23 20.94
C CYS A 194 2.92 18.37 21.59
N CYS A 195 3.69 17.99 22.62
CA CYS A 195 4.84 18.67 23.24
C CYS A 195 4.60 19.44 24.55
N GLY A 196 5.43 19.10 25.55
CA GLY A 196 5.42 19.64 26.91
C GLY A 196 6.38 20.83 27.16
N HIS A 197 6.97 20.85 28.38
CA HIS A 197 7.60 21.96 29.14
C HIS A 197 6.56 22.83 29.87
N THR A 198 6.66 23.20 31.16
CA THR A 198 7.74 23.33 32.16
C THR A 198 7.11 23.53 33.54
N GLY A 199 7.83 23.21 34.62
CA GLY A 199 7.67 23.86 35.94
C GLY A 199 7.04 23.00 37.02
#